data_AF-A0A9W7FN23-F1
#
_entry.id   AF-A0A9W7FN23-F1
#
_cell.length_a   1.000
_cell.length_b   1.000
_cell.length_c   1.000
_cell.angle_alpha   90.00
_cell.angle_beta   90.00
_cell.angle_gamma   90.00
#
_symmetry.space_group_name_H-M   'P 1'
#
loop_
_entity.id
_entity.type
_entity.pdbx_description
1 polymer ?
#
loop_
_entity_poly.entity_id
_entity_poly.type
_entity_poly.pdbx_seq_one_letter_code
_entity_poly.pdbx_strand_id
1 'polypeptide(L)'
;MVANQMGVDGESLSKAFSAFHSGTYNNQWLIVDRERFEADEGLLWIVEEAPGLMHSEDMTEKLRTDGYWGSYNVAYYDDIRAVMGETEGYGEAP
;
A
#
# COMPACT_ATOMS: atom_id res chain seq x y z
N MET A 1 7.17 8.56 -12.38
CA MET A 1 6.01 9.04 -13.17
C MET A 1 5.65 8.10 -14.34
N VAL A 2 5.97 6.80 -14.30
CA VAL A 2 5.55 5.84 -15.35
C VAL A 2 4.29 5.07 -14.91
N ALA A 3 4.18 4.72 -13.62
CA ALA A 3 3.03 4.02 -13.05
C ALA A 3 1.70 4.74 -13.29
N ASN A 4 1.59 6.04 -13.00
CA ASN A 4 0.37 6.84 -13.21
C ASN A 4 -0.10 6.91 -14.68
N GLN A 5 0.75 6.54 -15.65
CA GLN A 5 0.43 6.62 -17.08
C GLN A 5 0.11 5.24 -17.69
N MET A 6 0.29 4.14 -16.94
CA MET A 6 0.11 2.76 -17.42
C MET A 6 -0.90 1.94 -16.59
N GLY A 7 -1.53 2.51 -15.57
CA GLY A 7 -2.51 1.80 -14.73
C GLY A 7 -3.83 1.56 -15.45
N VAL A 8 -4.09 0.30 -15.82
CA VAL A 8 -5.41 -0.17 -16.25
C VAL A 8 -6.24 -0.61 -15.03
N ASP A 9 -5.58 -1.01 -13.93
CA ASP A 9 -6.15 -1.30 -12.61
C ASP A 9 -5.07 -1.19 -11.51
N GLY A 10 -5.50 -1.18 -10.23
CA GLY A 10 -4.62 -1.00 -9.08
C GLY A 10 -3.58 -2.11 -8.87
N GLU A 11 -3.94 -3.36 -9.19
CA GLU A 11 -3.04 -4.52 -9.07
C GLU A 11 -1.87 -4.43 -10.06
N SER A 12 -2.15 -4.08 -11.32
CA SER A 12 -1.13 -3.91 -12.36
C SER A 12 -0.19 -2.75 -12.03
N LEU A 13 -0.74 -1.67 -11.47
CA LEU A 13 0.04 -0.50 -11.08
C LEU A 13 0.93 -0.78 -9.88
N SER A 14 0.43 -1.54 -8.90
CA SER A 14 1.21 -2.04 -7.77
C SER A 14 2.41 -2.85 -8.27
N LYS A 15 2.17 -3.87 -9.10
CA LYS A 15 3.23 -4.73 -9.68
C LYS A 15 4.24 -3.94 -10.51
N ALA A 16 3.79 -2.95 -11.28
CA ALA A 16 4.68 -2.09 -12.06
C ALA A 16 5.53 -1.17 -11.18
N PHE A 17 4.99 -0.71 -10.05
CA PHE A 17 5.72 0.10 -9.08
C PHE A 17 6.82 -0.72 -8.39
N SER A 18 6.53 -1.97 -8.05
CA SER A 18 7.50 -2.92 -7.47
C SER A 18 8.70 -3.18 -8.37
N ALA A 19 8.49 -3.23 -9.69
CA ALA A 19 9.52 -3.64 -10.64
C ALA A 19 10.63 -2.60 -10.87
N PHE A 20 10.42 -1.33 -10.50
CA PHE A 20 11.34 -0.23 -10.82
C PHE A 20 11.78 0.61 -9.60
N HIS A 21 11.69 0.06 -8.39
CA HIS A 21 12.03 0.79 -7.17
C HIS A 21 13.56 0.78 -6.88
N SER A 22 14.11 1.90 -6.40
CA SER A 22 15.55 2.09 -6.16
C SER A 22 15.98 1.93 -4.69
N GLY A 23 15.05 1.66 -3.76
CA GLY A 23 15.34 1.47 -2.34
C GLY A 23 15.69 2.74 -1.56
N THR A 24 15.32 3.92 -2.06
CA THR A 24 15.77 5.22 -1.51
C THR A 24 14.65 6.17 -1.09
N TYR A 25 13.39 5.70 -0.98
CA TYR A 25 12.26 6.53 -0.54
C TYR A 25 11.11 5.67 0.01
N ASN A 26 11.32 5.09 1.20
CA ASN A 26 10.36 4.22 1.89
C ASN A 26 9.07 4.99 2.21
N ASN A 27 8.02 4.76 1.43
CA ASN A 27 6.72 5.40 1.57
C ASN A 27 5.61 4.35 1.54
N GLN A 28 4.46 4.70 2.14
CA GLN A 28 3.19 4.02 1.89
C GLN A 28 2.50 4.70 0.70
N TRP A 29 2.27 3.95 -0.38
CA TRP A 29 1.55 4.40 -1.57
C TRP A 29 0.12 3.87 -1.53
N LEU A 30 -0.84 4.77 -1.74
CA LEU A 30 -2.25 4.47 -1.87
C LEU A 30 -2.61 4.52 -3.35
N ILE A 31 -3.06 3.40 -3.91
CA ILE A 31 -3.55 3.29 -5.27
C ILE A 31 -5.06 3.13 -5.20
N VAL A 32 -5.80 4.15 -5.66
CA VAL A 32 -7.26 4.17 -5.63
C VAL A 32 -7.82 3.98 -7.03
N ASP A 33 -8.49 2.85 -7.26
CA ASP A 33 -9.20 2.57 -8.51
C ASP A 33 -10.67 2.99 -8.40
N ARG A 34 -10.99 4.14 -9.00
CA ARG A 34 -12.34 4.72 -8.92
C ARG A 34 -13.37 3.94 -9.71
N GLU A 35 -12.97 3.14 -10.70
CA GLU A 35 -13.91 2.32 -11.47
C GLU A 35 -14.43 1.16 -10.63
N ARG A 36 -13.70 0.79 -9.57
CA ARG A 36 -14.06 -0.26 -8.59
C ARG A 36 -14.72 0.27 -7.32
N PHE A 37 -15.25 1.51 -7.33
CA PHE A 37 -15.86 2.12 -6.15
C PHE A 37 -17.03 1.33 -5.55
N GLU A 38 -17.80 0.61 -6.38
CA GLU A 38 -18.92 -0.23 -5.94
C GLU A 38 -18.52 -1.72 -5.81
N ALA A 39 -17.28 -2.08 -6.14
CA ALA A 39 -16.81 -3.46 -6.09
C ALA A 39 -16.34 -3.86 -4.69
N ASP A 40 -16.53 -5.12 -4.33
CA ASP A 40 -16.11 -5.64 -3.02
C ASP A 40 -14.57 -5.70 -2.88
N GLU A 41 -13.84 -5.70 -3.99
CA GLU A 41 -12.38 -5.75 -4.08
C GLU A 41 -11.81 -4.82 -5.17
N GLY A 42 -10.57 -4.39 -5.00
CA GLY A 42 -9.79 -3.65 -5.98
C GLY A 42 -9.90 -2.13 -5.93
N LEU A 43 -10.69 -1.56 -5.01
CA LEU A 43 -10.83 -0.11 -4.84
C LEU A 43 -9.56 0.53 -4.27
N LEU A 44 -8.95 -0.09 -3.26
CA LEU A 44 -7.77 0.45 -2.57
C LEU A 44 -6.67 -0.60 -2.51
N TRP A 45 -5.55 -0.32 -3.15
CA TRP A 45 -4.31 -1.07 -3.00
C TRP A 45 -3.30 -0.25 -2.22
N ILE A 46 -2.71 -0.86 -1.21
CA ILE A 46 -1.65 -0.25 -0.40
C ILE A 46 -0.34 -0.91 -0.76
N VAL A 47 0.69 -0.10 -0.99
CA VAL A 47 2.04 -0.57 -1.25
C VAL A 47 2.99 0.08 -0.26
N GLU A 48 3.71 -0.72 0.51
CA GLU A 48 4.75 -0.26 1.41
C GLU A 48 6.11 -0.79 0.99
N GLU A 49 7.13 0.06 1.13
CA GLU A 49 8.51 -0.25 0.76
C GLU A 49 9.42 -0.10 1.98
N ALA A 50 10.31 -1.07 2.16
CA ALA A 50 11.45 -1.04 3.07
C ALA A 50 12.72 -1.50 2.33
N PRO A 51 13.93 -1.30 2.89
CA PRO A 51 15.17 -1.72 2.24
C PRO A 51 15.19 -3.22 1.93
N GLY A 52 15.07 -3.58 0.64
CA GLY A 52 15.06 -4.96 0.18
C GLY A 52 13.74 -5.72 0.36
N LEU A 53 12.66 -5.04 0.78
CA LEU A 53 11.33 -5.63 0.94
C LEU A 53 10.25 -4.67 0.43
N MET A 54 9.27 -5.21 -0.27
CA MET A 54 8.09 -4.44 -0.65
C MET A 54 6.85 -5.31 -0.43
N HIS A 55 5.83 -4.72 0.19
CA HIS A 55 4.55 -5.35 0.48
C HIS A 55 3.47 -4.63 -0.32
N SER A 56 2.59 -5.38 -0.98
CA SER A 56 1.39 -4.81 -1.58
C SER A 56 0.16 -5.68 -1.33
N GLU A 57 -0.92 -5.08 -0.87
CA GLU A 57 -2.17 -5.79 -0.60
C GLU A 57 -3.39 -4.93 -0.93
N ASP A 58 -4.49 -5.59 -1.27
CA ASP A 58 -5.80 -4.97 -1.44
C ASP A 58 -6.43 -4.71 -0.06
N MET A 59 -6.65 -3.44 0.25
CA MET A 59 -7.24 -2.99 1.51
C MET A 59 -8.67 -2.48 1.35
N THR A 60 -9.36 -2.89 0.28
CA THR A 60 -10.75 -2.52 0.01
C THR A 60 -11.68 -2.97 1.14
N GLU A 61 -11.52 -4.19 1.65
CA GLU A 61 -12.37 -4.70 2.74
C GLU A 61 -12.20 -3.87 4.02
N LYS A 62 -10.96 -3.56 4.41
CA LYS A 62 -10.69 -2.73 5.59
C LYS A 62 -11.20 -1.31 5.40
N LEU A 63 -10.98 -0.69 4.24
CA LEU A 63 -11.52 0.63 3.90
C LEU A 63 -13.05 0.66 4.01
N ARG A 64 -13.75 -0.40 3.57
CA ARG A 64 -15.22 -0.50 3.66
C ARG A 64 -15.70 -0.71 5.09
N THR A 65 -14.98 -1.50 5.87
CA THR A 65 -15.33 -1.82 7.26
C THR A 65 -15.15 -0.60 8.17
N ASP A 66 -14.01 0.09 8.05
CA ASP A 66 -13.66 1.21 8.91
C ASP A 66 -14.18 2.55 8.38
N GLY A 67 -14.50 2.61 7.09
CA GLY A 67 -14.98 3.80 6.38
C GLY A 67 -13.87 4.79 5.98
N TYR A 68 -12.60 4.50 6.32
CA TYR A 68 -11.44 5.30 5.95
C TYR A 68 -10.15 4.47 5.96
N TRP A 69 -9.09 5.01 5.34
CA TRP A 69 -7.72 4.51 5.47
C TRP A 69 -6.82 5.62 6.02
N GLY A 70 -6.18 5.39 7.16
CA GLY A 70 -5.28 6.33 7.80
C GLY A 70 -3.82 6.10 7.40
N SER A 71 -3.16 7.13 6.84
CA SER A 71 -1.73 7.09 6.54
C SER A 71 -0.99 8.13 7.39
N TYR A 72 -0.16 7.66 8.32
CA TYR A 72 0.43 8.51 9.37
C TYR A 72 1.97 8.43 9.43
N ASN A 73 2.62 8.07 8.31
CA ASN A 73 4.08 7.83 8.23
C ASN A 73 4.59 6.75 9.21
N VAL A 74 3.72 5.79 9.56
CA VAL A 74 4.06 4.58 10.30
C VAL A 74 3.72 3.42 9.38
N ALA A 75 4.62 2.45 9.25
CA ALA A 75 4.35 1.27 8.42
C ALA A 75 3.10 0.54 8.97
N TYR A 76 2.27 0.04 8.07
CA TYR A 76 1.07 -0.72 8.42
C TYR A 76 1.40 -2.21 8.55
N TYR A 77 2.21 -2.75 7.64
CA TYR A 77 2.52 -4.18 7.63
C TYR A 77 3.67 -4.54 8.58
N ASP A 78 3.49 -5.64 9.32
CA ASP A 78 4.47 -6.08 10.32
C ASP A 78 5.82 -6.48 9.73
N ASP A 79 5.84 -7.02 8.51
CA ASP A 79 7.07 -7.35 7.79
C ASP A 79 7.87 -6.10 7.41
N ILE A 80 7.19 -5.04 6.96
CA ILE A 80 7.79 -3.73 6.70
C ILE A 80 8.28 -3.09 8.00
N ARG A 81 7.48 -3.11 9.08
CA ARG A 81 7.88 -2.62 10.41
C ARG A 81 9.14 -3.31 10.92
N ALA A 82 9.22 -4.63 10.79
CA ALA A 82 10.36 -5.41 11.23
C ALA A 82 11.65 -5.00 10.50
N VAL A 83 11.58 -4.72 9.20
CA VAL A 83 12.74 -4.24 8.42
C VAL A 83 13.09 -2.79 8.77
N MET A 84 12.09 -1.95 9.05
CA MET A 84 12.28 -0.55 9.44
C MET A 84 12.74 -0.36 10.90
N GLY A 85 12.74 -1.42 11.71
CA GLY A 85 13.11 -1.38 13.12
C GLY A 85 12.00 -0.84 14.04
N GLU A 86 10.76 -0.81 13.57
CA GLU A 86 9.57 -0.33 14.30
C GLU A 86 8.90 -1.45 15.13
N THR A 87 9.70 -2.35 15.73
CA THR A 87 9.20 -3.56 16.44
C THR A 87 8.53 -3.30 17.78
N GLU A 88 8.59 -2.08 18.32
CA GLU A 88 7.92 -1.70 19.56
C GLU A 88 7.26 -0.31 19.40
N GLY A 89 5.94 -0.25 19.21
CA GLY A 89 5.27 1.06 19.30
C GLY A 89 3.79 1.13 19.00
N TYR A 90 3.27 0.39 18.03
CA TYR A 90 1.87 0.56 17.62
C TYR A 90 1.19 -0.80 17.46
N GLY A 91 0.60 -1.26 18.56
CA GLY A 91 -0.44 -2.28 18.50
C GLY A 91 -1.49 -1.85 17.47
N GLU A 92 -1.91 -2.82 16.66
CA GLU A 92 -2.95 -2.76 15.62
C GLU A 92 -3.40 -1.34 15.28
N ALA A 93 -2.92 -0.82 14.15
CA ALA A 93 -3.50 0.39 13.57
C ALA A 93 -5.03 0.20 13.55
N PRO A 94 -5.81 1.21 14.01
CA PRO A 94 -7.25 1.08 14.23
C PRO A 94 -8.00 0.51 13.03
#